data_AF-A0A2E4YW19-F1
#
_entry.id   AF-A0A2E4YW19-F1
#
_cell.length_a   1.000
_cell.length_b   1.000
_cell.length_c   1.000
_cell.angle_alpha   90.00
_cell.angle_beta   90.00
_cell.angle_gamma   90.00
#
_symmetry.space_group_name_H-M   'P 1'
#
loop_
_entity.id
_entity.type
_entity.pdbx_description
1 polymer ?
#
loop_
_entity_poly.entity_id
_entity_poly.type
_entity_poly.pdbx_seq_one_letter_code
_entity_poly.pdbx_strand_id
1 'polypeptide(L)' 'MKVTKRQLRKIISEALALDLEVGDVILTGRFKNKRTVVKSIGTDDMGQPTINGMKALSFRIEKLMPKSKWSKKSLEEEE' A
#
# COMPACT_ATOMS: atom_id res chain seq x y z
N MET A 1 -20.35 13.49 10.16
CA MET A 1 -20.66 12.04 9.98
C MET A 1 -20.11 11.28 11.19
N LYS A 2 -20.95 10.64 12.02
CA LYS A 2 -20.51 9.94 13.23
C LYS A 2 -20.35 8.44 12.93
N VAL A 3 -19.12 7.95 12.94
CA VAL A 3 -18.81 6.51 12.74
C VAL A 3 -19.11 5.77 14.04
N THR A 4 -19.89 4.67 13.96
CA THR A 4 -20.22 3.87 15.15
C THR A 4 -19.02 3.06 15.63
N LYS A 5 -18.96 2.74 16.93
CA LYS A 5 -17.88 1.94 17.54
C LYS A 5 -17.69 0.57 16.87
N ARG A 6 -18.77 -0.01 16.32
CA ARG A 6 -18.76 -1.26 15.56
C ARG A 6 -18.15 -1.09 14.16
N GLN A 7 -18.52 -0.02 13.45
CA GLN A 7 -17.90 0.32 12.15
C GLN A 7 -16.41 0.62 12.33
N LEU A 8 -16.04 1.35 13.39
CA LEU A 8 -14.65 1.64 13.71
C LEU A 8 -13.83 0.36 13.97
N ARG A 9 -14.36 -0.58 14.76
CA ARG A 9 -13.72 -1.90 14.98
C ARG A 9 -13.52 -2.67 13.68
N LYS A 10 -14.50 -2.64 12.77
CA LYS A 10 -14.41 -3.34 11.49
C LYS A 10 -13.32 -2.76 10.59
N ILE A 11 -13.24 -1.44 10.52
CA ILE A 11 -12.19 -0.72 9.78
C ILE A 11 -10.80 -1.04 10.35
N ILE A 12 -10.66 -1.04 11.68
CA ILE A 12 -9.40 -1.36 12.36
C ILE A 12 -9.03 -2.85 12.16
N SER A 13 -9.99 -3.77 12.19
CA SER A 13 -9.72 -5.21 12.01
C SER A 13 -9.24 -5.58 10.60
N GLU A 14 -9.58 -4.77 9.59
CA GLU A 14 -9.17 -5.00 8.20
C GLU A 14 -7.86 -4.26 7.84
N ALA A 15 -7.27 -3.51 8.78
CA ALA A 15 -6.01 -2.80 8.57
C ALA A 15 -4.80 -3.68 8.89
N LEU A 16 -3.88 -3.83 7.93
CA LEU A 16 -2.59 -4.45 8.15
C LEU A 16 -1.56 -3.34 8.42
N ALA A 17 -1.06 -3.25 9.65
CA ALA A 17 0.02 -2.34 10.01
C ALA A 17 1.37 -3.00 9.69
N LEU A 18 2.23 -2.29 8.95
CA LEU A 18 3.62 -2.69 8.73
C LEU A 18 4.50 -1.89 9.68
N ASP A 19 5.20 -2.58 10.57
CA ASP A 19 6.17 -1.98 11.47
C ASP A 19 7.48 -1.75 10.72
N LEU A 20 7.74 -0.50 10.34
CA LEU A 20 8.88 -0.12 9.50
C LEU A 20 9.26 1.36 9.76
N GLU A 21 10.53 1.60 10.04
CA GLU A 21 11.07 2.94 10.31
C GLU A 21 12.23 3.32 9.38
N VAL A 22 12.54 4.62 9.33
CA VAL A 22 13.72 5.12 8.62
C VAL A 22 14.97 4.72 9.41
N GLY A 23 15.90 4.03 8.75
CA GLY A 23 17.08 3.43 9.37
C GLY A 23 17.07 1.91 9.39
N ASP A 24 15.88 1.29 9.25
CA ASP A 24 15.76 -0.16 9.23
C ASP A 24 16.46 -0.80 8.04
N VAL A 25 16.83 -2.06 8.22
CA VAL A 25 17.45 -2.86 7.17
C VAL A 25 16.46 -3.86 6.62
N ILE A 26 16.17 -3.74 5.33
CA ILE A 26 15.30 -4.66 4.59
C ILE A 26 16.09 -5.44 3.53
N LEU A 27 15.57 -6.60 3.15
CA LEU A 27 16.11 -7.38 2.04
C LEU A 27 15.24 -7.21 0.79
N THR A 28 15.88 -6.79 -0.31
CA THR A 28 15.21 -6.43 -1.57
C THR A 28 15.72 -7.31 -2.73
N GLY A 29 15.20 -7.05 -3.94
CA GLY A 29 15.49 -7.82 -5.16
C GLY A 29 14.50 -8.97 -5.40
N ARG A 30 14.68 -9.68 -6.52
CA ARG A 30 13.80 -10.80 -6.94
C ARG A 30 13.75 -11.92 -5.90
N PHE A 31 14.90 -12.24 -5.31
CA PHE A 31 15.05 -13.31 -4.31
C PHE A 31 15.12 -12.80 -2.86
N LYS A 32 14.98 -11.49 -2.63
CA LYS A 32 15.04 -10.88 -1.29
C LYS A 32 16.34 -11.19 -0.53
N ASN A 33 17.47 -11.12 -1.24
CA ASN A 33 18.81 -11.31 -0.64
C ASN A 33 19.66 -10.03 -0.61
N LYS A 34 19.19 -8.94 -1.22
CA LYS A 34 19.95 -7.68 -1.28
C LYS A 34 19.66 -6.81 -0.06
N ARG A 35 20.64 -6.64 0.82
CA ARG A 35 20.55 -5.73 1.97
C ARG A 35 20.38 -4.26 1.54
N THR A 36 19.37 -3.57 2.07
CA THR A 36 19.07 -2.16 1.77
C THR A 36 18.61 -1.45 3.05
N VAL A 37 19.08 -0.23 3.29
CA VAL A 37 18.64 0.61 4.42
C VAL A 37 17.45 1.48 3.99
N VAL A 38 16.40 1.55 4.81
CA VAL A 38 15.25 2.43 4.62
C VAL A 38 15.68 3.87 4.86
N LYS A 39 15.54 4.72 3.84
CA LYS A 39 15.85 6.15 3.87
C LYS A 39 14.58 7.01 3.82
N SER A 40 13.56 6.53 3.12
CA SER A 40 12.28 7.24 2.96
C SER A 40 11.13 6.26 2.74
N ILE A 41 9.97 6.61 3.27
CA ILE A 41 8.69 5.94 3.05
C ILE A 41 7.78 6.96 2.37
N GLY A 42 7.15 6.59 1.27
CA GLY A 42 6.34 7.50 0.48
C GLY A 42 5.28 6.80 -0.35
N THR A 43 4.79 7.50 -1.37
CA THR A 43 3.72 7.02 -2.24
C THR A 43 4.10 7.30 -3.70
N ASP A 44 3.83 6.39 -4.62
CA ASP A 44 4.05 6.58 -6.07
C ASP A 44 2.92 7.41 -6.71
N ASP A 45 3.10 7.79 -7.98
CA ASP A 45 2.10 8.53 -8.77
C ASP A 45 0.75 7.79 -8.91
N MET A 46 0.74 6.49 -8.63
CA MET A 46 -0.45 5.64 -8.65
C MET A 46 -0.99 5.35 -7.23
N GLY A 47 -0.56 6.13 -6.23
CA GLY A 47 -1.03 6.00 -4.85
C GLY A 47 -0.51 4.78 -4.09
N GLN A 48 0.46 4.03 -4.63
CA GLN A 48 1.00 2.83 -3.98
C GLN A 48 2.10 3.17 -2.98
N PRO A 49 2.20 2.45 -1.85
CA PRO A 49 3.27 2.66 -0.90
C PRO A 49 4.64 2.30 -1.50
N THR A 50 5.63 3.16 -1.23
CA THR A 50 7.02 2.98 -1.66
C THR A 50 8.00 3.07 -0.50
N ILE A 51 9.08 2.32 -0.61
CA ILE A 51 10.25 2.39 0.26
C ILE A 51 11.44 2.77 -0.62
N ASN A 52 12.08 3.89 -0.34
CA ASN A 52 13.16 4.45 -1.16
C ASN A 52 12.77 4.64 -2.64
N GLY A 53 11.52 5.00 -2.91
CA GLY A 53 10.98 5.14 -4.28
C GLY A 53 10.72 3.81 -5.01
N MET A 54 11.01 2.66 -4.39
CA MET A 54 10.66 1.35 -4.91
C MET A 54 9.33 0.87 -4.32
N LYS A 55 8.51 0.16 -5.11
CA LYS A 55 7.24 -0.41 -4.63
C LYS A 55 7.45 -1.30 -3.41
N ALA A 56 6.68 -1.07 -2.35
CA ALA A 56 6.74 -1.89 -1.14
C ALA A 56 6.10 -3.27 -1.35
N LEU A 57 5.04 -3.34 -2.16
CA LEU A 57 4.26 -4.54 -2.43
C LEU A 57 4.55 -5.11 -3.83
N SER A 58 4.38 -6.42 -4.00
CA SER A 58 4.46 -7.09 -5.31
C SER A 58 3.21 -6.90 -6.17
N PHE A 59 2.07 -6.64 -5.53
CA PHE A 59 0.79 -6.34 -6.16
C PHE A 59 0.42 -4.87 -5.97
N ARG A 60 -0.55 -4.38 -6.74
CA ARG A 60 -1.13 -3.04 -6.59
C ARG A 60 -2.48 -3.14 -5.91
N ILE A 61 -2.80 -2.15 -5.09
CA ILE A 61 -4.11 -2.01 -4.49
C ILE A 61 -4.91 -1.01 -5.35
N GLU A 62 -5.89 -1.52 -6.09
CA GLU A 62 -6.69 -0.75 -7.05
C GLU A 62 -7.35 0.48 -6.42
N LYS A 63 -7.87 0.35 -5.19
CA LYS A 63 -8.50 1.45 -4.43
C LYS A 63 -7.59 2.66 -4.19
N LEU A 64 -6.27 2.49 -4.27
CA LEU A 64 -5.29 3.56 -4.12
C LEU A 64 -4.89 4.17 -5.48
N MET A 65 -5.25 3.53 -6.58
CA MET A 65 -4.92 3.99 -7.93
C MET A 65 -5.95 4.99 -8.45
N PRO A 66 -5.56 5.86 -9.41
CA PRO A 66 -6.51 6.68 -10.15
C PRO A 66 -7.58 5.82 -10.83
N LYS A 67 -8.84 6.23 -10.78
CA LYS A 67 -9.97 5.51 -11.39
C LYS A 67 -9.76 5.18 -12.86
N SER A 68 -9.10 6.06 -13.61
CA SER A 68 -8.74 5.85 -15.02
C SER A 68 -7.83 4.65 -15.28
N LYS A 69 -7.20 4.10 -14.23
CA LYS A 69 -6.30 2.95 -14.29
C LYS A 69 -6.89 1.71 -13.59
N TRP A 70 -8.16 1.75 -13.20
CA TRP A 70 -8.86 0.59 -12.67
C TRP A 70 -9.11 -0.45 -13.77
N SER A 71 -9.35 -1.68 -13.34
CA SER A 71 -9.72 -2.79 -14.19
C SER A 71 -11.05 -2.50 -14.87
N LYS A 72 -11.21 -3.00 -16.10
CA LYS A 72 -12.42 -2.81 -16.88
C LYS A 72 -13.66 -3.28 -16.13
N LYS A 73 -13.55 -4.41 -15.44
CA LYS A 73 -14.62 -5.00 -14.64
C LYS A 73 -15.03 -4.07 -13.48
N SER A 74 -14.05 -3.50 -12.78
CA SER A 74 -14.32 -2.57 -11.67
C SER A 74 -14.99 -1.29 -12.14
N LEU A 75 -14.70 -0.82 -13.36
CA LEU A 75 -15.35 0.34 -13.97
C LEU A 75 -16.80 0.03 -14.41
N GLU A 76 -17.01 -1.13 -15.03
CA GLU A 76 -18.34 -1.60 -15.47
C GLU A 76 -19.29 -1.89 -14.31
N GLU A 77 -18.78 -2.26 -13.12
CA GLU A 77 -19.59 -2.49 -11.91
C GLU A 77 -19.98 -1.20 -11.18
N GLU A 78 -19.35 -0.06 -11.50
CA GLU A 78 -19.64 1.25 -10.90
C GLU A 78 -20.61 2.10 -11.76
N GLU A 79 -20.78 1.76 -13.04
CA GLU A 79 -21.79 2.31 -13.97
C GLU A 79 -23.19 1.70 -13.75
#